data_AF-A0A7Y0GVQ2-F1
#
_entry.id   AF-A0A7Y0GVQ2-F1
#
_cell.length_a   1.000
_cell.length_b   1.000
_cell.length_c   1.000
_cell.angle_alpha   90.00
_cell.angle_beta   90.00
_cell.angle_gamma   90.00
#
_symmetry.space_group_name_H-M   'P 1'
#
loop_
_entity.id
_entity.type
_entity.pdbx_description
1 polymer ?
#
loop_
_entity_poly.entity_id
_entity_poly.type
_entity_poly.pdbx_seq_one_letter_code
_entity_poly.pdbx_strand_id
1 'polypeptide(L)'
;MAADERQAIRSTPNGSRSAAPTLDQVAEHAGVSRSTASRAINGGLRVSPEAQTSVDAAVVDLGYIPNRAARSLVTRRTSSVALVVPEPDERVLSDPV
;
A
#
# COMPACT_ATOMS: atom_id res chain seq x y z
N MET A 1 -8.54 -31.40 18.34
CA MET A 1 -9.26 -30.48 19.26
C MET A 1 -8.23 -29.42 19.67
N ALA A 2 -7.80 -28.52 18.78
CA ALA A 2 -8.43 -27.25 18.37
C ALA A 2 -8.79 -26.39 19.60
N ALA A 3 -8.35 -25.15 19.81
CA ALA A 3 -7.61 -24.12 19.07
C ALA A 3 -6.93 -23.24 20.17
N ASP A 4 -5.90 -22.43 19.95
CA ASP A 4 -6.01 -21.12 19.31
C ASP A 4 -4.61 -20.47 19.28
N GLU A 5 -3.77 -20.86 18.31
CA GLU A 5 -2.49 -20.21 17.98
C GLU A 5 -2.73 -18.86 17.26
N ARG A 6 -3.39 -17.92 17.92
CA ARG A 6 -3.70 -16.59 17.35
C ARG A 6 -3.08 -15.45 18.14
N GLN A 7 -1.87 -15.64 18.65
CA GLN A 7 -1.09 -14.51 19.16
C GLN A 7 -0.43 -13.76 17.99
N ALA A 8 -1.24 -12.86 17.45
CA ALA A 8 -0.92 -11.87 16.47
C ALA A 8 0.37 -11.10 16.85
N ILE A 9 1.41 -11.26 16.01
CA ILE A 9 2.24 -10.17 15.46
C ILE A 9 2.26 -8.89 16.32
N ARG A 10 2.97 -8.95 17.45
CA ARG A 10 3.43 -7.76 18.17
C ARG A 10 4.54 -7.12 17.33
N SER A 11 4.16 -6.27 16.38
CA SER A 11 5.11 -5.43 15.66
C SER A 11 5.74 -4.45 16.65
N THR A 12 7.01 -4.69 16.95
CA THR A 12 7.91 -3.78 17.67
C THR A 12 7.87 -2.36 17.07
N PRO A 13 7.74 -1.30 17.89
CA PRO A 13 7.83 0.08 17.39
C PRO A 13 9.31 0.41 17.16
N ASN A 14 9.76 0.34 15.91
CA ASN A 14 11.07 0.83 15.54
C ASN A 14 11.01 2.35 15.40
N GLY A 15 11.34 3.07 16.48
CA GLY A 15 11.43 4.53 16.48
C GLY A 15 12.67 5.04 15.73
N SER A 16 12.50 6.20 15.08
CA SER A 16 13.53 7.11 14.54
C SER A 16 14.09 6.88 13.12
N ARG A 17 13.20 6.87 12.13
CA ARG A 17 13.38 7.66 10.90
C ARG A 17 12.08 8.41 10.71
N SER A 18 12.10 9.70 10.38
CA SER A 18 10.91 10.55 10.15
C SER A 18 9.78 9.71 9.56
N ALA A 19 8.87 9.26 10.43
CA ALA A 19 8.04 8.11 10.11
C ALA A 19 7.00 8.62 9.11
N ALA A 20 7.06 8.09 7.88
CA ALA A 20 6.04 8.39 6.90
C ALA A 20 4.67 8.17 7.54
N PRO A 21 3.72 9.11 7.36
CA PRO A 21 2.42 9.04 8.03
C PRO A 21 1.78 7.68 7.77
N THR A 22 1.09 7.16 8.79
CA THR A 22 0.37 5.89 8.67
C THR A 22 -1.09 6.15 8.30
N LEU A 23 -1.76 5.12 7.80
CA LEU A 23 -3.20 5.19 7.50
C LEU A 23 -4.04 5.48 8.76
N ASP A 24 -3.59 5.05 9.94
CA ASP A 24 -4.27 5.32 11.21
C ASP A 24 -4.21 6.81 11.54
N GLN A 25 -3.06 7.47 11.33
CA GLN A 25 -2.92 8.92 11.51
C GLN A 25 -3.76 9.71 10.51
N VAL A 26 -3.87 9.25 9.25
CA VAL A 26 -4.77 9.87 8.27
C VAL A 26 -6.23 9.75 8.71
N ALA A 27 -6.63 8.60 9.27
CA ALA A 27 -7.99 8.39 9.74
C ALA A 27 -8.32 9.29 10.94
N GLU A 28 -7.40 9.43 11.89
CA GLU A 28 -7.52 10.33 13.04
C GLU A 28 -7.62 11.80 12.60
N HIS A 29 -6.74 12.25 11.71
CA HIS A 29 -6.74 13.64 11.20
C HIS A 29 -8.00 13.97 10.40
N ALA A 30 -8.51 13.00 9.63
CA ALA A 30 -9.75 13.15 8.87
C ALA A 30 -11.03 12.95 9.70
N GLY A 31 -10.93 12.52 10.96
CA GLY A 31 -12.08 12.24 11.82
C GLY A 31 -12.93 11.04 11.39
N VAL A 32 -12.34 10.04 10.72
CA VAL A 32 -13.04 8.86 10.21
C VAL A 32 -12.45 7.56 10.75
N SER A 33 -13.16 6.45 10.59
CA SER A 33 -12.58 5.13 10.91
C SER A 33 -11.46 4.77 9.94
N ARG A 34 -10.47 3.98 10.40
CA ARG A 34 -9.43 3.38 9.54
C ARG A 34 -10.01 2.68 8.31
N SER A 35 -11.14 1.99 8.47
CA SER A 35 -11.81 1.28 7.38
C SER A 35 -12.39 2.22 6.32
N THR A 36 -12.85 3.41 6.73
CA THR A 36 -13.33 4.48 5.85
C THR A 36 -12.17 5.15 5.13
N ALA A 37 -11.09 5.50 5.85
CA ALA A 37 -9.87 6.04 5.23
C ALA A 37 -9.27 5.08 4.19
N SER A 38 -9.22 3.79 4.51
CA SER A 38 -8.81 2.74 3.56
C SER A 38 -9.70 2.74 2.31
N ARG A 39 -11.02 2.79 2.45
CA ARG A 39 -11.94 2.81 1.31
C ARG A 39 -11.77 4.07 0.44
N ALA A 40 -11.66 5.23 1.06
CA ALA A 40 -11.48 6.51 0.38
C ALA A 40 -10.18 6.54 -0.43
N ILE A 41 -9.05 6.17 0.18
CA ILE A 41 -7.74 6.11 -0.50
C ILE A 41 -7.71 5.04 -1.60
N ASN A 42 -8.45 3.95 -1.42
CA ASN A 42 -8.48 2.84 -2.36
C ASN A 42 -9.51 3.03 -3.51
N GLY A 43 -10.23 4.17 -3.56
CA GLY A 43 -11.23 4.44 -4.61
C GLY A 43 -12.47 3.55 -4.53
N GLY A 44 -12.78 3.01 -3.35
CA GLY A 44 -13.91 2.11 -3.16
C GLY A 44 -15.24 2.86 -3.16
N LEU A 45 -16.13 2.50 -4.09
CA LEU A 45 -17.55 2.87 -4.05
C LEU A 45 -18.08 2.61 -2.63
N ARG A 46 -18.77 3.60 -2.01
CA ARG A 46 -19.35 3.63 -0.63
C ARG A 46 -18.59 4.49 0.40
N VAL A 47 -18.03 5.63 0.02
CA VAL A 47 -17.64 6.69 0.97
C VAL A 47 -18.47 7.94 0.66
N SER A 48 -18.94 8.65 1.68
CA SER A 48 -19.68 9.90 1.48
C SER A 48 -18.74 10.97 0.88
N PRO A 49 -19.26 11.93 0.10
CA PRO A 49 -18.44 13.00 -0.46
C PRO A 49 -17.69 13.81 0.61
N GLU A 50 -18.33 14.02 1.76
CA GLU A 50 -17.74 14.70 2.92
C GLU A 50 -16.54 13.92 3.46
N ALA A 51 -16.69 12.63 3.73
CA ALA A 51 -15.60 11.79 4.23
C ALA A 51 -14.48 11.64 3.20
N GLN A 52 -14.81 11.60 1.91
CA GLN A 52 -13.79 11.61 0.84
C GLN A 52 -12.97 12.91 0.91
N THR A 53 -13.63 14.06 0.99
CA THR A 53 -12.99 15.38 1.07
C THR A 53 -12.11 15.50 2.32
N SER A 54 -12.59 15.09 3.49
CA SER A 54 -11.81 15.12 4.74
C SER A 54 -10.58 14.23 4.68
N VAL A 55 -10.69 13.04 4.08
CA VAL A 55 -9.54 12.14 3.90
C VAL A 55 -8.54 12.71 2.91
N ASP A 56 -9.00 13.29 1.79
CA ASP A 56 -8.12 13.87 0.78
C ASP A 56 -7.33 15.06 1.36
N ALA A 57 -7.97 15.91 2.18
CA ALA A 57 -7.30 16.99 2.91
C ALA A 57 -6.25 16.43 3.89
N ALA A 58 -6.62 15.43 4.70
CA ALA A 58 -5.70 14.79 5.65
C ALA A 58 -4.47 14.15 4.97
N VAL A 59 -4.66 13.56 3.80
CA VAL A 59 -3.58 12.97 3.01
C VAL A 59 -2.57 14.03 2.57
N VAL A 60 -3.05 15.20 2.14
CA VAL A 60 -2.20 16.33 1.74
C VAL A 60 -1.49 16.93 2.95
N ASP A 61 -2.21 17.23 4.02
CA ASP A 61 -1.67 17.85 5.23
C ASP A 61 -0.56 17.01 5.87
N LEU A 62 -0.77 15.70 5.91
CA LEU A 62 0.21 14.77 6.49
C LEU A 62 1.31 14.40 5.48
N GLY A 63 1.12 14.64 4.18
CA GLY A 63 2.02 14.14 3.14
C GLY A 63 2.00 12.61 3.03
N TYR A 64 0.83 12.00 3.27
CA TYR A 64 0.67 10.55 3.21
C TYR A 64 0.79 10.05 1.76
N ILE A 65 1.78 9.19 1.49
CA ILE A 65 1.95 8.57 0.18
C ILE A 65 1.68 7.06 0.31
N PRO A 66 0.63 6.53 -0.34
CA PRO A 66 0.32 5.11 -0.29
C PRO A 66 1.49 4.24 -0.82
N ASN A 67 2.06 3.41 0.05
CA ASN A 67 3.14 2.50 -0.33
C ASN A 67 2.58 1.29 -1.11
N ARG A 68 2.75 1.30 -2.44
CA ARG A 68 2.27 0.23 -3.33
C ARG A 68 2.88 -1.15 -3.03
N ALA A 69 4.15 -1.22 -2.59
CA ALA A 69 4.82 -2.47 -2.23
C ALA A 69 4.27 -3.07 -0.93
N ALA A 70 3.97 -2.24 0.07
CA ALA A 70 3.28 -2.70 1.28
C ALA A 70 1.84 -3.19 0.97
N ARG A 71 1.19 -2.57 -0.01
CA ARG A 71 -0.17 -2.92 -0.44
C ARG A 71 -0.25 -4.31 -1.08
N SER A 72 0.76 -4.73 -1.87
CA SER A 72 0.78 -6.09 -2.45
C SER A 72 0.98 -7.18 -1.39
N LEU A 73 1.72 -6.88 -0.32
CA LEU A 73 1.93 -7.78 0.82
C LEU A 73 0.65 -7.98 1.64
N VAL A 74 -0.08 -6.91 1.97
CA VAL A 74 -1.33 -6.99 2.75
C VAL A 74 -2.46 -7.65 1.95
N THR A 75 -2.54 -7.37 0.65
CA THR A 75 -3.59 -7.95 -0.24
C THR A 75 -3.25 -9.33 -0.79
N ARG A 76 -2.01 -9.82 -0.57
CA ARG A 76 -1.43 -11.02 -1.22
C ARG A 76 -1.59 -11.02 -2.75
N ARG A 77 -1.66 -9.84 -3.36
CA ARG A 77 -1.80 -9.66 -4.81
C ARG A 77 -0.75 -8.67 -5.30
N THR A 78 0.14 -9.14 -6.16
CA THR A 78 1.07 -8.30 -6.92
C THR A 78 0.40 -7.88 -8.22
N SER A 79 0.09 -6.59 -8.38
CA SER A 79 -0.37 -6.01 -9.65
C SER A 79 0.82 -5.81 -10.61
N SER A 80 1.57 -6.87 -10.87
CA SER A 80 2.78 -6.86 -11.71
C SER A 80 2.44 -7.38 -13.11
N VAL A 81 2.85 -6.65 -14.15
CA VAL A 81 2.77 -7.10 -15.55
C VAL A 81 4.20 -7.38 -16.01
N ALA A 82 4.46 -8.61 -16.47
CA ALA A 82 5.74 -9.00 -17.08
C ALA A 82 5.56 -9.05 -18.61
N LEU A 83 6.48 -8.42 -19.34
CA LEU A 83 6.56 -8.44 -20.80
C LEU A 83 7.77 -9.28 -21.21
N VAL A 84 7.56 -10.34 -21.98
CA VAL A 84 8.62 -11.16 -22.59
C VAL A 84 8.70 -10.80 -24.07
N VAL A 85 9.83 -10.23 -24.48
CA VAL A 85 10.13 -9.98 -25.91
C VAL A 85 11.13 -11.04 -26.36
N PRO A 86 10.77 -11.94 -27.29
CA PRO A 86 11.74 -12.83 -27.89
C PRO A 86 12.61 -12.02 -28.85
N GLU A 87 13.90 -11.94 -28.54
CA GLU A 87 14.89 -11.42 -29.49
C GLU A 87 15.26 -12.55 -30.48
N PRO A 88 15.27 -12.29 -31.81
CA PRO A 88 15.73 -13.27 -32.78
C PRO A 88 17.23 -13.56 -32.62
N ASP A 89 17.61 -14.85 -32.68
CA ASP A 89 18.94 -15.44 -32.41
C ASP A 89 20.13 -14.86 -33.21
N GLU A 90 19.92 -14.00 -34.20
CA GLU A 90 20.96 -13.65 -35.17
C GLU A 90 22.06 -12.69 -34.68
N ARG A 91 22.05 -12.27 -33.40
CA ARG A 91 23.10 -11.39 -32.84
C ARG A 91 23.99 -12.00 -31.77
N VAL A 92 23.92 -13.31 -31.53
CA VAL A 92 24.78 -13.96 -30.50
C VAL A 92 26.19 -14.28 -31.03
N LEU A 93 26.44 -14.30 -32.34
CA LEU A 93 27.73 -14.74 -32.92
C LEU A 93 28.67 -13.60 -33.38
N SER A 94 28.57 -12.39 -32.83
CA SER A 94 29.43 -11.27 -33.28
C SER A 94 30.35 -10.68 -32.20
N ASP A 95 30.51 -11.33 -31.05
CA ASP A 95 31.53 -10.93 -30.07
C ASP A 95 32.81 -11.75 -30.33
N PRO A 96 33.87 -11.18 -30.94
CA PRO A 96 35.16 -11.84 -30.97
C PRO A 96 35.78 -11.75 -29.57
N VAL A 97 36.19 -12.92 -29.05
CA VAL A 97 37.04 -13.02 -27.85
C VAL A 97 38.39 -12.33 -28.04
#